data_AF-A0A1Z8VSW4-F1
#
_entry.id   AF-A0A1Z8VSW4-F1
#
_cell.length_a   1.000
_cell.length_b   1.000
_cell.length_c   1.000
_cell.angle_alpha   90.00
_cell.angle_beta   90.00
_cell.angle_gamma   90.00
#
_symmetry.space_group_name_H-M   'P 1'
#
loop_
_entity.id
_entity.type
_entity.pdbx_description
1 polymer ?
#
loop_
_entity_poly.entity_id
_entity_poly.type
_entity_poly.pdbx_seq_one_letter_code
_entity_poly.pdbx_strand_id
1 'polypeptide(L)'
;MIIETDPSNEIDDEIFIHWVLKNIRGYCIYVVCVPGAETSIPEEADNVAIERLSHMKRLFPSVWGMADEVFLAIDGTESEFHLLTYKELEAHVLSRKTKLDVEYHIKIAPTWHIKPEYYSKMNIHNRIVMGSLTNPDTSLNCTKGLHVDDCALRTEYIAQESAITARNTVNISTQFARQIAFTYDFIMSLSPELRNPLVDKWYSQFVGRPPAKFAWACDVSNANLTTIRNMFPSDHIVANDIMDSLGKNNFDPEHVVALAEKVNVFLDNGSKINKELYIDYKVRLMKIAMMVETITDCQYIDTNFNDKSLSDNQKARENWNIYLAKNKPDATPCYDLLAAVAIVSPDSLNSVERTREVVKGF
;
A
#
# COMPACT_ATOMS: atom_id res chain seq x y z
N MET A 1 -18.72 2.50 -13.08
CA MET A 1 -17.80 2.18 -11.96
C MET A 1 -17.07 3.45 -11.57
N ILE A 2 -16.89 3.69 -10.28
CA ILE A 2 -16.14 4.84 -9.76
C ILE A 2 -15.05 4.30 -8.83
N ILE A 3 -13.82 4.77 -9.02
CA ILE A 3 -12.63 4.39 -8.25
C ILE A 3 -12.01 5.65 -7.67
N GLU A 4 -12.05 5.81 -6.36
CA GLU A 4 -11.42 6.91 -5.62
C GLU A 4 -10.04 6.47 -5.12
N THR A 5 -8.99 7.10 -5.67
CA THR A 5 -7.59 6.65 -5.59
C THR A 5 -6.63 7.84 -5.35
N ASP A 6 -5.56 7.61 -4.60
CA ASP A 6 -4.47 8.56 -4.34
C ASP A 6 -3.13 8.08 -4.92
N PRO A 7 -3.03 7.93 -6.25
CA PRO A 7 -1.83 7.40 -6.89
C PRO A 7 -0.64 8.31 -6.61
N SER A 8 0.58 7.77 -6.73
CA SER A 8 1.85 8.39 -6.31
C SER A 8 2.17 8.34 -4.81
N ASN A 9 1.25 7.93 -3.94
CA ASN A 9 1.52 7.79 -2.51
C ASN A 9 2.14 6.42 -2.19
N GLU A 10 1.39 5.36 -2.47
CA GLU A 10 1.87 3.99 -2.57
C GLU A 10 1.54 3.46 -3.98
N ILE A 11 2.42 2.65 -4.57
CA ILE A 11 2.26 2.19 -5.96
C ILE A 11 1.14 1.14 -6.13
N ASP A 12 0.54 0.70 -5.02
CA ASP A 12 -0.51 -0.32 -4.97
C ASP A 12 -1.79 0.15 -5.73
N ASP A 13 -2.12 1.43 -5.66
CA ASP A 13 -3.19 2.09 -6.41
C ASP A 13 -3.01 1.88 -7.92
N GLU A 14 -1.82 2.18 -8.45
CA GLU A 14 -1.53 2.07 -9.87
C GLU A 14 -1.57 0.62 -10.34
N ILE A 15 -1.27 -0.34 -9.47
CA ILE A 15 -1.42 -1.77 -9.79
C ILE A 15 -2.90 -2.17 -9.88
N PHE A 16 -3.74 -1.70 -8.96
CA PHE A 16 -5.17 -1.93 -9.08
C PHE A 16 -5.72 -1.30 -10.36
N ILE A 17 -5.35 -0.06 -10.68
CA ILE A 17 -5.77 0.60 -11.92
C ILE A 17 -5.26 -0.16 -13.17
N HIS A 18 -4.01 -0.62 -13.16
CA HIS A 18 -3.47 -1.46 -14.23
C HIS A 18 -4.31 -2.73 -14.43
N TRP A 19 -4.69 -3.39 -13.33
CA TRP A 19 -5.55 -4.57 -13.38
C TRP A 19 -6.93 -4.23 -13.94
N VAL A 20 -7.56 -3.13 -13.52
CA VAL A 20 -8.87 -2.68 -14.04
C VAL A 20 -8.79 -2.41 -15.54
N LEU A 21 -7.76 -1.68 -15.98
CA LEU A 21 -7.53 -1.39 -17.39
C LEU A 21 -7.41 -2.65 -18.24
N LYS A 22 -6.81 -3.73 -17.71
CA LYS A 22 -6.67 -4.99 -18.44
C LYS A 22 -7.92 -5.87 -18.40
N ASN A 23 -8.65 -5.90 -17.30
CA ASN A 23 -9.62 -6.96 -17.02
C ASN A 23 -11.09 -6.53 -17.02
N ILE A 24 -11.40 -5.25 -16.78
CA ILE A 24 -12.80 -4.81 -16.59
C ILE A 24 -13.39 -4.25 -17.89
N ARG A 25 -14.47 -4.87 -18.38
CA ARG A 25 -15.13 -4.50 -19.64
C ARG A 25 -16.64 -4.25 -19.48
N GLY A 26 -17.23 -3.48 -20.40
CA GLY A 26 -18.66 -3.17 -20.42
C GLY A 26 -19.10 -2.10 -19.42
N TYR A 27 -18.16 -1.28 -18.92
CA TYR A 27 -18.43 -0.22 -17.97
C TYR A 27 -17.94 1.13 -18.48
N CYS A 28 -18.65 2.19 -18.10
CA CYS A 28 -18.08 3.53 -18.00
C CYS A 28 -17.38 3.63 -16.64
N ILE A 29 -16.07 3.86 -16.65
CA ILE A 29 -15.17 3.76 -15.50
C ILE A 29 -14.56 5.13 -15.24
N TYR A 30 -14.81 5.67 -14.05
CA TYR A 30 -14.19 6.90 -13.57
C TYR A 30 -13.07 6.57 -12.60
N VAL A 31 -11.83 6.81 -13.01
CA VAL A 31 -10.66 6.81 -12.13
C VAL A 31 -10.50 8.22 -11.57
N VAL A 32 -10.72 8.36 -10.28
CA VAL A 32 -10.87 9.65 -9.59
C VAL A 32 -9.68 9.87 -8.68
N CYS A 33 -8.81 10.81 -9.07
CA CYS A 33 -7.69 11.26 -8.26
C CYS A 33 -8.21 12.15 -7.13
N VAL A 34 -8.09 11.66 -5.90
CA VAL A 34 -8.44 12.38 -4.67
C VAL A 34 -7.19 12.97 -4.02
N PRO A 35 -7.27 13.93 -3.08
CA PRO A 35 -6.13 14.46 -2.32
C PRO A 35 -5.61 13.53 -1.23
N GLY A 36 -6.32 12.45 -0.91
CA GLY A 36 -5.87 11.46 0.08
C GLY A 36 -5.67 12.11 1.46
N ALA A 37 -4.70 11.61 2.22
CA ALA A 37 -4.34 12.14 3.54
C ALA A 37 -3.20 13.18 3.49
N GLU A 38 -2.96 13.82 2.33
CA GLU A 38 -1.79 14.68 2.11
C GLU A 38 -1.92 16.04 2.79
N THR A 39 -3.12 16.63 2.77
CA THR A 39 -3.36 17.98 3.30
C THR A 39 -4.76 18.11 3.90
N SER A 40 -4.83 18.76 5.06
CA SER A 40 -6.08 19.17 5.69
C SER A 40 -6.58 20.54 5.20
N ILE A 41 -5.83 21.20 4.30
CA ILE A 41 -6.15 22.51 3.75
C ILE A 41 -6.90 22.32 2.41
N PRO A 42 -8.17 22.76 2.30
CA PRO A 42 -8.98 22.55 1.09
C PRO A 42 -8.40 23.19 -0.18
N GLU A 43 -7.72 24.34 -0.08
CA GLU A 43 -7.13 24.99 -1.26
C GLU A 43 -5.93 24.22 -1.82
N GLU A 44 -5.21 23.49 -0.98
CA GLU A 44 -4.04 22.69 -1.40
C GLU A 44 -4.47 21.34 -1.99
N ALA A 45 -5.58 20.79 -1.51
CA ALA A 45 -6.11 19.49 -1.92
C ALA A 45 -6.31 19.37 -3.44
N ASP A 46 -6.71 20.46 -4.10
CA ASP A 46 -6.89 20.48 -5.56
C ASP A 46 -5.58 20.29 -6.31
N ASN A 47 -4.54 20.99 -5.87
CA ASN A 47 -3.22 20.90 -6.50
C ASN A 47 -2.68 19.48 -6.36
N VAL A 48 -2.85 18.86 -5.19
CA VAL A 48 -2.49 17.45 -4.95
C VAL A 48 -3.24 16.53 -5.92
N ALA A 49 -4.56 16.68 -6.07
CA ALA A 49 -5.34 15.86 -7.00
C ALA A 49 -4.89 16.02 -8.47
N ILE A 50 -4.53 17.23 -8.89
CA ILE A 50 -4.01 17.53 -10.24
C ILE A 50 -2.63 16.90 -10.46
N GLU A 51 -1.75 16.95 -9.47
CA GLU A 51 -0.43 16.30 -9.52
C GLU A 51 -0.56 14.78 -9.68
N ARG A 52 -1.51 14.17 -8.96
CA ARG A 52 -1.83 12.74 -9.04
C ARG A 52 -2.42 12.33 -10.39
N LEU A 53 -3.32 13.14 -10.95
CA LEU A 53 -3.83 12.95 -12.31
C LEU A 53 -2.67 13.01 -13.33
N SER A 54 -1.78 13.98 -13.18
CA SER A 54 -0.60 14.12 -14.05
C SER A 54 0.34 12.92 -13.93
N HIS A 55 0.47 12.36 -12.73
CA HIS A 55 1.23 11.13 -12.50
C HIS A 55 0.64 9.92 -13.22
N MET A 56 -0.68 9.72 -13.15
CA MET A 56 -1.36 8.64 -13.88
C MET A 56 -1.19 8.76 -15.39
N LYS A 57 -1.26 9.97 -15.96
CA LYS A 57 -0.99 10.19 -17.40
C LYS A 57 0.42 9.80 -17.80
N ARG A 58 1.42 10.04 -16.94
CA ARG A 58 2.81 9.64 -17.19
C ARG A 58 3.00 8.13 -17.12
N LEU A 59 2.30 7.45 -16.22
CA LEU A 59 2.41 5.99 -16.04
C LEU A 59 1.65 5.19 -17.09
N PHE A 60 0.52 5.72 -17.58
CA PHE A 60 -0.33 5.07 -18.57
C PHE A 60 -0.46 5.93 -19.84
N PRO A 61 0.65 6.29 -20.52
CA PRO A 61 0.60 7.23 -21.64
C PRO A 61 -0.14 6.66 -22.86
N SER A 62 -0.18 5.34 -23.01
CA SER A 62 -0.95 4.65 -24.06
C SER A 62 -2.45 4.66 -23.81
N VAL A 63 -2.88 4.93 -22.58
CA VAL A 63 -4.29 5.12 -22.22
C VAL A 63 -4.56 6.62 -22.24
N TRP A 64 -4.10 7.37 -21.23
CA TRP A 64 -4.52 8.75 -20.99
C TRP A 64 -3.52 9.83 -21.46
N GLY A 65 -2.48 9.48 -22.22
CA GLY A 65 -1.32 10.34 -22.49
C GLY A 65 -1.61 11.84 -22.58
N MET A 66 -2.43 12.25 -23.55
CA MET A 66 -2.94 13.63 -23.68
C MET A 66 -4.47 13.75 -23.54
N ALA A 67 -5.16 12.65 -23.26
CA ALA A 67 -6.62 12.59 -23.25
C ALA A 67 -7.13 12.19 -21.86
N ASP A 68 -8.13 12.89 -21.37
CA ASP A 68 -8.79 12.58 -20.09
C ASP A 68 -9.84 11.48 -20.24
N GLU A 69 -10.22 11.13 -21.48
CA GLU A 69 -11.24 10.14 -21.81
C GLU A 69 -10.76 9.23 -22.93
N VAL A 70 -10.93 7.92 -22.75
CA VAL A 70 -10.40 6.89 -23.65
C VAL A 70 -11.38 5.72 -23.75
N PHE A 71 -11.61 5.25 -24.97
CA PHE A 71 -12.35 4.01 -25.20
C PHE A 71 -11.36 2.87 -25.42
N LEU A 72 -11.51 1.80 -24.65
CA LEU A 72 -10.71 0.58 -24.81
C LEU A 72 -11.63 -0.59 -25.13
N ALA A 73 -11.38 -1.22 -26.28
CA ALA A 73 -12.02 -2.46 -26.70
C ALA A 73 -11.10 -3.65 -26.41
N ILE A 74 -11.60 -4.68 -25.73
CA ILE A 74 -10.98 -6.02 -25.73
C ILE A 74 -12.06 -7.06 -26.05
N ASP A 75 -11.74 -8.00 -26.93
CA ASP A 75 -12.62 -9.09 -27.34
C ASP A 75 -14.02 -8.64 -27.80
N GLY A 76 -14.07 -7.46 -28.45
CA GLY A 76 -15.30 -6.88 -29.00
C GLY A 76 -16.22 -6.19 -27.97
N THR A 77 -15.83 -6.12 -26.69
CA THR A 77 -16.55 -5.35 -25.67
C THR A 77 -15.79 -4.07 -25.33
N GLU A 78 -16.44 -2.92 -25.52
CA GLU A 78 -15.87 -1.61 -25.22
C GLU A 78 -16.16 -1.18 -23.78
N SER A 79 -15.16 -0.55 -23.16
CA SER A 79 -15.32 0.24 -21.94
C SER A 79 -14.82 1.66 -22.19
N GLU A 80 -15.45 2.62 -21.52
CA GLU A 80 -15.03 4.02 -21.49
C GLU A 80 -14.29 4.28 -20.17
N PHE A 81 -13.13 4.89 -20.26
CA PHE A 81 -12.26 5.20 -19.13
C PHE A 81 -12.05 6.71 -19.05
N HIS A 82 -12.50 7.30 -17.95
CA HIS A 82 -12.26 8.70 -17.61
C HIS A 82 -11.23 8.77 -16.49
N LEU A 83 -10.24 9.65 -16.64
CA LEU A 83 -9.30 10.02 -15.59
C LEU A 83 -9.58 11.46 -15.18
N LEU A 84 -10.03 11.66 -13.94
CA LEU A 84 -10.53 12.95 -13.46
C LEU A 84 -10.03 13.22 -12.03
N THR A 85 -10.03 14.48 -11.64
CA THR A 85 -9.95 14.88 -10.23
C THR A 85 -11.31 14.71 -9.53
N TYR A 86 -11.29 14.62 -8.21
CA TYR A 86 -12.53 14.55 -7.42
C TYR A 86 -13.48 15.73 -7.66
N LYS A 87 -12.97 16.94 -7.90
CA LYS A 87 -13.80 18.13 -8.18
C LYS A 87 -14.50 18.06 -9.52
N GLU A 88 -13.83 17.56 -10.55
CA GLU A 88 -14.43 17.41 -11.89
C GLU A 88 -15.58 16.41 -11.85
N LEU A 89 -15.37 15.26 -11.21
CA LEU A 89 -16.45 14.27 -11.05
C LEU A 89 -17.55 14.79 -10.11
N GLU A 90 -17.21 15.48 -9.02
CA GLU A 90 -18.18 16.10 -8.13
C GLU A 90 -19.08 17.08 -8.89
N ALA A 91 -18.49 17.99 -9.67
CA ALA A 91 -19.24 18.94 -10.49
C ALA A 91 -20.13 18.23 -11.50
N HIS A 92 -19.61 17.19 -12.18
CA HIS A 92 -20.39 16.37 -13.10
C HIS A 92 -21.60 15.74 -12.39
N VAL A 93 -21.40 15.05 -11.27
CA VAL A 93 -22.43 14.32 -10.54
C VAL A 93 -23.48 15.27 -9.93
N LEU A 94 -23.04 16.36 -9.30
CA LEU A 94 -23.95 17.32 -8.67
C LEU A 94 -24.82 18.07 -9.69
N SER A 95 -24.33 18.25 -10.93
CA SER A 95 -25.10 18.88 -12.01
C SER A 95 -26.25 17.99 -12.53
N ARG A 96 -26.26 16.69 -12.21
CA ARG A 96 -27.25 15.75 -12.74
C ARG A 96 -28.62 15.95 -12.09
N LYS A 97 -29.65 15.95 -12.93
CA LYS A 97 -31.06 15.98 -12.49
C LYS A 97 -31.47 14.66 -11.83
N THR A 98 -30.94 13.55 -12.33
CA THR A 98 -31.20 12.20 -11.82
C THR A 98 -29.96 11.65 -11.13
N LYS A 99 -30.16 10.70 -10.21
CA LYS A 99 -29.05 10.00 -9.57
C LYS A 99 -28.24 9.22 -10.61
N LEU A 100 -26.92 9.20 -10.42
CA LEU A 100 -26.02 8.36 -11.21
C LEU A 100 -26.12 6.91 -10.72
N ASP A 101 -26.32 5.97 -11.62
CA ASP A 101 -26.32 4.54 -11.29
C ASP A 101 -24.88 4.01 -11.29
N VAL A 102 -24.45 3.43 -10.17
CA VAL A 102 -23.04 3.08 -9.92
C VAL A 102 -22.96 1.61 -9.50
N GLU A 103 -22.61 0.73 -10.44
CA GLU A 103 -22.48 -0.72 -10.17
C GLU A 103 -21.42 -0.99 -9.07
N TYR A 104 -20.26 -0.36 -9.20
CA TYR A 104 -19.16 -0.44 -8.23
C TYR A 104 -18.68 0.95 -7.86
N HIS A 105 -18.73 1.27 -6.57
CA HIS A 105 -18.03 2.39 -5.94
C HIS A 105 -16.88 1.82 -5.11
N ILE A 106 -15.66 2.19 -5.46
CA ILE A 106 -14.43 1.60 -4.91
C ILE A 106 -13.63 2.71 -4.24
N LYS A 107 -13.45 2.60 -2.93
CA LYS A 107 -12.67 3.54 -2.12
C LYS A 107 -11.38 2.88 -1.69
N ILE A 108 -10.30 3.19 -2.41
CA ILE A 108 -8.93 2.75 -2.09
C ILE A 108 -8.06 3.85 -1.50
N ALA A 109 -8.61 5.07 -1.37
CA ALA A 109 -7.93 6.23 -0.80
C ALA A 109 -8.78 6.96 0.24
N PRO A 110 -8.18 7.81 1.11
CA PRO A 110 -8.92 8.78 1.91
C PRO A 110 -9.65 9.81 1.04
N THR A 111 -10.93 10.01 1.30
CA THR A 111 -11.83 10.88 0.50
C THR A 111 -12.01 12.27 1.12
N TRP A 112 -10.92 12.86 1.61
CA TRP A 112 -10.97 14.17 2.25
C TRP A 112 -11.38 15.26 1.25
N HIS A 113 -12.14 16.24 1.75
CA HIS A 113 -12.65 17.40 1.01
C HIS A 113 -13.71 17.08 -0.05
N ILE A 114 -14.19 15.84 -0.14
CA ILE A 114 -15.31 15.45 -1.02
C ILE A 114 -16.62 15.76 -0.30
N LYS A 115 -17.52 16.49 -0.97
CA LYS A 115 -18.77 16.89 -0.31
C LYS A 115 -19.70 15.70 -0.05
N PRO A 116 -20.37 15.59 1.11
CA PRO A 116 -21.35 14.54 1.35
C PRO A 116 -22.48 14.48 0.29
N GLU A 117 -22.88 15.63 -0.25
CA GLU A 117 -23.94 15.74 -1.25
C GLU A 117 -23.63 14.97 -2.53
N TYR A 118 -22.35 14.82 -2.89
CA TYR A 118 -21.89 14.03 -4.03
C TYR A 118 -22.39 12.58 -3.96
N TYR A 119 -22.23 11.93 -2.80
CA TYR A 119 -22.64 10.54 -2.61
C TYR A 119 -24.17 10.39 -2.62
N SER A 120 -24.90 11.40 -2.12
CA SER A 120 -26.37 11.39 -2.10
C SER A 120 -26.99 11.35 -3.51
N LYS A 121 -26.22 11.77 -4.54
CA LYS A 121 -26.59 11.78 -5.95
C LYS A 121 -26.28 10.46 -6.66
N MET A 122 -25.93 9.41 -5.93
CA MET A 122 -25.62 8.10 -6.50
C MET A 122 -26.62 7.03 -6.04
N ASN A 123 -26.83 6.03 -6.90
CA ASN A 123 -27.42 4.74 -6.56
C ASN A 123 -26.29 3.71 -6.63
N ILE A 124 -25.70 3.40 -5.47
CA ILE A 124 -24.55 2.49 -5.41
C ILE A 124 -25.06 1.06 -5.20
N HIS A 125 -24.71 0.16 -6.11
CA HIS A 125 -25.06 -1.26 -5.98
C HIS A 125 -24.06 -1.96 -5.06
N ASN A 126 -22.77 -1.89 -5.41
CA ASN A 126 -21.71 -2.51 -4.62
C ASN A 126 -20.69 -1.46 -4.20
N ARG A 127 -20.46 -1.36 -2.90
CA ARG A 127 -19.43 -0.51 -2.30
C ARG A 127 -18.28 -1.36 -1.81
N ILE A 128 -17.06 -1.07 -2.27
CA ILE A 128 -15.83 -1.73 -1.82
C ILE A 128 -14.99 -0.68 -1.11
N VAL A 129 -14.62 -0.95 0.14
CA VAL A 129 -13.79 -0.04 0.95
C VAL A 129 -12.55 -0.78 1.42
N MET A 130 -11.38 -0.26 1.04
CA MET A 130 -10.09 -0.71 1.58
C MET A 130 -9.89 -0.12 2.98
N GLY A 131 -10.46 -0.77 4.00
CA GLY A 131 -10.44 -0.33 5.38
C GLY A 131 -11.51 -1.01 6.23
N SER A 132 -11.59 -0.63 7.49
CA SER A 132 -12.61 -1.09 8.44
C SER A 132 -13.63 0.03 8.70
N LEU A 133 -14.82 -0.10 8.14
CA LEU A 133 -15.93 0.81 8.44
C LEU A 133 -16.43 0.68 9.88
N THR A 134 -16.24 -0.49 10.51
CA THR A 134 -16.60 -0.71 11.92
C THR A 134 -15.59 -0.08 12.88
N ASN A 135 -14.33 0.08 12.47
CA ASN A 135 -13.24 0.66 13.27
C ASN A 135 -12.44 1.66 12.42
N PRO A 136 -13.03 2.79 12.01
CA PRO A 136 -12.44 3.69 11.01
C PRO A 136 -11.11 4.31 11.47
N ASP A 137 -10.89 4.50 12.77
CA ASP A 137 -9.65 5.06 13.32
C ASP A 137 -8.44 4.12 13.19
N THR A 138 -8.66 2.87 12.75
CA THR A 138 -7.60 1.89 12.51
C THR A 138 -7.18 1.79 11.02
N SER A 139 -7.89 2.48 10.13
CA SER A 139 -7.74 2.37 8.68
C SER A 139 -7.38 3.70 8.03
N LEU A 140 -6.29 3.73 7.25
CA LEU A 140 -5.75 4.96 6.64
C LEU A 140 -6.78 5.64 5.74
N ASN A 141 -7.43 4.85 4.89
CA ASN A 141 -8.45 5.31 3.94
C ASN A 141 -9.77 5.76 4.61
N CYS A 142 -9.89 5.55 5.92
CA CYS A 142 -10.97 6.06 6.75
C CYS A 142 -10.49 7.27 7.55
N THR A 143 -10.33 7.15 8.88
CA THR A 143 -10.03 8.27 9.78
C THR A 143 -8.66 8.17 10.45
N LYS A 144 -7.89 7.10 10.22
CA LYS A 144 -6.57 6.94 10.86
C LYS A 144 -5.57 8.02 10.47
N GLY A 145 -5.64 8.52 9.24
CA GLY A 145 -4.77 9.60 8.75
C GLY A 145 -5.10 10.97 9.36
N LEU A 146 -6.26 11.14 9.98
CA LEU A 146 -6.71 12.42 10.54
C LEU A 146 -6.02 12.70 11.87
N HIS A 147 -5.57 13.94 12.08
CA HIS A 147 -5.14 14.36 13.40
C HIS A 147 -6.32 14.27 14.38
N VAL A 148 -6.03 14.09 15.67
CA VAL A 148 -7.08 13.99 16.71
C VAL A 148 -7.93 15.27 16.75
N ASP A 149 -7.32 16.41 16.42
CA ASP A 149 -7.94 17.74 16.48
C ASP A 149 -8.58 18.20 15.15
N ASP A 150 -8.52 17.39 14.08
CA ASP A 150 -9.14 17.71 12.78
C ASP A 150 -10.65 17.48 12.79
N CYS A 151 -11.36 18.21 13.65
CA CYS A 151 -12.81 18.11 13.86
C CYS A 151 -13.60 18.31 12.55
N ALA A 152 -13.13 19.16 11.65
CA ALA A 152 -13.80 19.45 10.38
C ALA A 152 -13.82 18.23 9.46
N LEU A 153 -12.66 17.62 9.19
CA LEU A 153 -12.55 16.43 8.34
C LEU A 153 -13.22 15.20 8.96
N ARG A 154 -13.17 15.07 10.30
CA ARG A 154 -13.93 14.01 10.99
C ARG A 154 -15.44 14.19 10.82
N THR A 155 -15.94 15.42 10.93
CA THR A 155 -17.36 15.75 10.70
C THR A 155 -17.75 15.49 9.25
N GLU A 156 -16.89 15.87 8.30
CA GLU A 156 -17.09 15.59 6.88
C GLU A 156 -17.17 14.09 6.61
N TYR A 157 -16.21 13.30 7.10
CA TYR A 157 -16.23 11.84 6.96
C TYR A 157 -17.54 11.23 7.48
N ILE A 158 -17.99 11.63 8.67
CA ILE A 158 -19.26 11.15 9.24
C ILE A 158 -20.45 11.50 8.34
N ALA A 159 -20.46 12.71 7.79
CA ALA A 159 -21.51 13.16 6.89
C ALA A 159 -21.47 12.41 5.53
N GLN A 160 -20.29 12.15 4.98
CA GLN A 160 -20.09 11.33 3.78
C GLN A 160 -20.64 9.92 4.00
N GLU A 161 -20.23 9.24 5.08
CA GLU A 161 -20.70 7.89 5.40
C GLU A 161 -22.22 7.83 5.61
N SER A 162 -22.80 8.89 6.18
CA SER A 162 -24.26 8.99 6.36
C SER A 162 -25.02 9.22 5.04
N ALA A 163 -24.37 9.86 4.05
CA ALA A 163 -24.96 10.13 2.73
C ALA A 163 -24.86 8.93 1.78
N ILE A 164 -23.90 8.04 2.00
CA ILE A 164 -23.70 6.84 1.17
C ILE A 164 -24.79 5.81 1.46
N THR A 165 -25.54 5.43 0.42
CA THR A 165 -26.46 4.29 0.46
C THR A 165 -26.04 3.27 -0.59
N ALA A 166 -25.57 2.11 -0.14
CA ALA A 166 -25.15 1.00 -1.01
C ALA A 166 -25.99 -0.25 -0.72
N ARG A 167 -26.30 -1.05 -1.75
CA ARG A 167 -27.03 -2.32 -1.56
C ARG A 167 -26.16 -3.36 -0.87
N ASN A 168 -24.92 -3.50 -1.33
CA ASN A 168 -23.91 -4.38 -0.78
C ASN A 168 -22.68 -3.54 -0.39
N THR A 169 -22.08 -3.86 0.76
CA THR A 169 -20.82 -3.25 1.19
C THR A 169 -19.83 -4.34 1.56
N VAL A 170 -18.64 -4.26 0.97
CA VAL A 170 -17.48 -5.10 1.29
C VAL A 170 -16.40 -4.19 1.86
N ASN A 171 -15.91 -4.50 3.06
CA ASN A 171 -14.81 -3.78 3.67
C ASN A 171 -13.62 -4.72 3.90
N ILE A 172 -12.45 -4.37 3.36
CA ILE A 172 -11.24 -5.18 3.43
C ILE A 172 -10.32 -4.56 4.48
N SER A 173 -10.23 -5.20 5.65
CA SER A 173 -9.47 -4.64 6.77
C SER A 173 -7.96 -4.64 6.51
N THR A 174 -7.26 -3.67 7.12
CA THR A 174 -5.79 -3.58 7.06
C THR A 174 -5.10 -4.86 7.51
N GLN A 175 -5.64 -5.50 8.56
CA GLN A 175 -5.08 -6.73 9.12
C GLN A 175 -5.22 -7.91 8.15
N PHE A 176 -6.34 -7.99 7.43
CA PHE A 176 -6.55 -9.01 6.42
C PHE A 176 -5.61 -8.79 5.23
N ALA A 177 -5.58 -7.57 4.70
CA ALA A 177 -4.79 -7.24 3.51
C ALA A 177 -3.28 -7.48 3.70
N ARG A 178 -2.74 -7.21 4.90
CA ARG A 178 -1.33 -7.49 5.25
C ARG A 178 -0.90 -8.94 5.12
N GLN A 179 -1.84 -9.88 5.05
CA GLN A 179 -1.55 -11.30 4.92
C GLN A 179 -1.44 -11.76 3.46
N ILE A 180 -1.77 -10.90 2.51
CA ILE A 180 -1.78 -11.21 1.08
C ILE A 180 -0.82 -10.24 0.40
N ALA A 181 0.23 -10.80 -0.19
CA ALA A 181 1.31 -10.05 -0.81
C ALA A 181 1.32 -10.26 -2.31
N PHE A 182 1.94 -9.30 -3.02
CA PHE A 182 2.26 -9.52 -4.42
C PHE A 182 3.26 -10.67 -4.54
N THR A 183 3.05 -11.56 -5.50
CA THR A 183 4.02 -12.59 -5.82
C THR A 183 5.15 -12.00 -6.67
N TYR A 184 6.35 -12.59 -6.58
CA TYR A 184 7.46 -12.21 -7.45
C TYR A 184 7.07 -12.27 -8.94
N ASP A 185 6.40 -13.35 -9.36
CA ASP A 185 6.02 -13.54 -10.75
C ASP A 185 5.01 -12.48 -11.23
N PHE A 186 4.06 -12.07 -10.37
CA PHE A 186 3.15 -10.98 -10.67
C PHE A 186 3.92 -9.66 -10.89
N ILE A 187 4.79 -9.26 -9.94
CA ILE A 187 5.56 -8.00 -10.06
C ILE A 187 6.43 -8.02 -11.32
N MET A 188 7.07 -9.15 -11.62
CA MET A 188 7.95 -9.26 -12.79
C MET A 188 7.20 -9.23 -14.11
N SER A 189 5.91 -9.60 -14.13
CA SER A 189 5.04 -9.53 -15.32
C SER A 189 4.59 -8.12 -15.69
N LEU A 190 4.70 -7.16 -14.76
CA LEU A 190 4.32 -5.77 -14.98
C LEU A 190 5.26 -5.07 -15.98
N SER A 191 4.77 -3.99 -16.59
CA SER A 191 5.62 -3.15 -17.45
C SER A 191 6.72 -2.48 -16.61
N PRO A 192 7.88 -2.11 -17.21
CA PRO A 192 8.98 -1.48 -16.48
C PRO A 192 8.56 -0.25 -15.66
N GLU A 193 7.59 0.52 -16.15
CA GLU A 193 7.08 1.75 -15.52
C GLU A 193 6.38 1.47 -14.19
N LEU A 194 5.67 0.35 -14.07
CA LEU A 194 5.01 -0.09 -12.83
C LEU A 194 5.92 -0.98 -11.98
N ARG A 195 6.74 -1.82 -12.64
CA ARG A 195 7.61 -2.78 -11.98
C ARG A 195 8.77 -2.10 -11.25
N ASN A 196 9.47 -1.18 -11.88
CA ASN A 196 10.70 -0.63 -11.31
C ASN A 196 10.45 0.09 -9.97
N PRO A 197 9.45 0.99 -9.85
CA PRO A 197 9.21 1.65 -8.57
C PRO A 197 8.73 0.68 -7.49
N LEU A 198 7.98 -0.38 -7.84
CA LEU A 198 7.63 -1.47 -6.92
C LEU A 198 8.87 -2.20 -6.38
N VAL A 199 9.79 -2.58 -7.27
CA VAL A 199 11.01 -3.31 -6.88
C VAL A 199 11.96 -2.40 -6.10
N ASP A 200 12.01 -1.10 -6.40
CA ASP A 200 12.73 -0.08 -5.62
C ASP A 200 12.12 0.06 -4.22
N LYS A 201 10.79 0.19 -4.12
CA LYS A 201 10.07 0.28 -2.85
C LYS A 201 10.26 -0.98 -2.01
N TRP A 202 10.13 -2.17 -2.61
CA TRP A 202 10.33 -3.45 -1.95
C TRP A 202 11.73 -3.53 -1.32
N TYR A 203 12.77 -3.11 -2.04
CA TYR A 203 14.11 -3.03 -1.48
C TYR A 203 14.24 -1.99 -0.37
N SER A 204 13.70 -0.78 -0.57
CA SER A 204 13.74 0.26 0.46
C SER A 204 13.05 -0.18 1.76
N GLN A 205 11.94 -0.92 1.68
CA GLN A 205 11.26 -1.50 2.85
C GLN A 205 12.01 -2.69 3.44
N PHE A 206 12.66 -3.48 2.59
CA PHE A 206 13.50 -4.60 3.02
C PHE A 206 14.69 -4.08 3.85
N VAL A 207 15.42 -3.06 3.38
CA VAL A 207 16.62 -2.53 4.07
C VAL A 207 16.32 -1.43 5.09
N GLY A 208 15.20 -0.74 4.96
CA GLY A 208 14.92 0.51 5.70
C GLY A 208 14.06 0.35 6.94
N ARG A 209 14.32 1.11 8.02
CA ARG A 209 13.45 1.16 9.20
C ARG A 209 12.80 2.52 9.39
N PRO A 210 11.50 2.55 9.74
CA PRO A 210 10.85 3.80 10.13
C PRO A 210 11.58 4.43 11.33
N PRO A 211 11.77 5.77 11.36
CA PRO A 211 12.45 6.44 12.46
C PRO A 211 11.82 6.10 13.82
N ALA A 212 12.65 5.71 14.79
CA ALA A 212 12.20 5.28 16.13
C ALA A 212 11.45 6.36 16.93
N LYS A 213 11.53 7.62 16.51
CA LYS A 213 10.76 8.73 17.12
C LYS A 213 9.26 8.56 16.94
N PHE A 214 8.81 7.84 15.92
CA PHE A 214 7.39 7.61 15.68
C PHE A 214 6.86 6.46 16.53
N ALA A 215 5.81 6.69 17.31
CA ALA A 215 5.23 5.69 18.22
C ALA A 215 4.81 4.39 17.49
N TRP A 216 4.31 4.51 16.26
CA TRP A 216 3.89 3.38 15.43
C TRP A 216 5.04 2.55 14.85
N ALA A 217 6.30 3.02 14.91
CA ALA A 217 7.45 2.30 14.35
C ALA A 217 7.69 0.97 15.07
N CYS A 218 7.49 0.95 16.40
CA CYS A 218 7.59 -0.27 17.20
C CYS A 218 6.57 -1.32 16.74
N ASP A 219 5.32 -0.91 16.50
CA ASP A 219 4.24 -1.83 16.10
C ASP A 219 4.48 -2.42 14.70
N VAL A 220 4.88 -1.57 13.75
CA VAL A 220 5.15 -1.97 12.37
C VAL A 220 6.34 -2.93 12.27
N SER A 221 7.30 -2.86 13.20
CA SER A 221 8.46 -3.76 13.20
C SER A 221 8.09 -5.25 13.35
N ASN A 222 6.94 -5.58 13.96
CA ASN A 222 6.45 -6.97 14.02
C ASN A 222 6.05 -7.49 12.63
N ALA A 223 5.35 -6.65 11.86
CA ALA A 223 4.98 -6.96 10.49
C ALA A 223 6.24 -7.08 9.63
N ASN A 224 7.19 -6.15 9.75
CA ASN A 224 8.44 -6.20 8.99
C ASN A 224 9.26 -7.47 9.27
N LEU A 225 9.43 -7.87 10.54
CA LEU A 225 10.14 -9.10 10.88
C LEU A 225 9.46 -10.32 10.27
N THR A 226 8.13 -10.40 10.34
CA THR A 226 7.36 -11.51 9.76
C THR A 226 7.54 -11.56 8.24
N THR A 227 7.36 -10.43 7.55
CA THR A 227 7.53 -10.33 6.10
C THR A 227 8.95 -10.72 5.68
N ILE A 228 9.98 -10.19 6.33
CA ILE A 228 11.38 -10.50 6.01
C ILE A 228 11.69 -11.97 6.27
N ARG A 229 11.25 -12.54 7.40
CA ARG A 229 11.47 -13.97 7.71
C ARG A 229 10.83 -14.86 6.65
N ASN A 230 9.65 -14.50 6.14
CA ASN A 230 8.96 -15.27 5.09
C ASN A 230 9.66 -15.21 3.72
N MET A 231 10.63 -14.30 3.52
CA MET A 231 11.47 -14.30 2.32
C MET A 231 12.51 -15.42 2.32
N PHE A 232 12.76 -16.05 3.47
CA PHE A 232 13.66 -17.18 3.60
C PHE A 232 12.87 -18.50 3.64
N PRO A 233 13.40 -19.58 3.03
CA PRO A 233 12.89 -20.93 3.24
C PRO A 233 12.72 -21.28 4.73
N SER A 234 11.76 -22.13 5.06
CA SER A 234 11.50 -22.53 6.45
C SER A 234 12.71 -23.22 7.11
N ASP A 235 13.51 -23.92 6.32
CA ASP A 235 14.71 -24.66 6.73
C ASP A 235 16.02 -23.86 6.58
N HIS A 236 15.95 -22.56 6.26
CA HIS A 236 17.15 -21.75 6.06
C HIS A 236 17.96 -21.57 7.36
N ILE A 237 19.12 -22.23 7.44
CA ILE A 237 19.95 -22.35 8.66
C ILE A 237 20.27 -21.00 9.30
N VAL A 238 20.79 -20.04 8.52
CA VAL A 238 21.21 -18.73 9.07
C VAL A 238 20.02 -17.92 9.59
N ALA A 239 18.92 -17.85 8.84
CA ALA A 239 17.70 -17.18 9.25
C ALA A 239 17.09 -17.80 10.52
N ASN A 240 17.13 -19.13 10.65
CA ASN A 240 16.69 -19.83 11.86
C ASN A 240 17.59 -19.49 13.06
N ASP A 241 18.91 -19.50 12.90
CA ASP A 241 19.86 -19.09 13.95
C ASP A 241 19.68 -17.61 14.37
N ILE A 242 19.36 -16.71 13.43
CA ILE A 242 18.99 -15.32 13.73
C ILE A 242 17.73 -15.28 14.60
N MET A 243 16.70 -16.05 14.24
CA MET A 243 15.43 -16.06 14.96
C MET A 243 15.54 -16.67 16.36
N ASP A 244 16.30 -17.75 16.51
CA ASP A 244 16.37 -18.54 17.75
C ASP A 244 17.44 -18.01 18.71
N SER A 245 18.57 -17.55 18.18
CA SER A 245 19.78 -17.25 18.96
C SER A 245 20.48 -15.96 18.55
N LEU A 246 19.83 -15.05 17.82
CA LEU A 246 20.44 -13.80 17.34
C LEU A 246 21.76 -14.04 16.59
N GLY A 247 21.77 -15.09 15.74
CA GLY A 247 22.86 -15.36 14.83
C GLY A 247 24.14 -15.85 15.51
N LYS A 248 24.06 -16.30 16.78
CA LYS A 248 25.22 -16.71 17.59
C LYS A 248 26.15 -17.72 16.90
N ASN A 249 25.63 -18.56 15.99
CA ASN A 249 26.40 -19.61 15.35
C ASN A 249 26.92 -19.19 13.96
N ASN A 250 26.35 -18.16 13.33
CA ASN A 250 26.64 -17.78 11.95
C ASN A 250 27.15 -16.34 11.78
N PHE A 251 27.15 -15.53 12.84
CA PHE A 251 27.65 -14.16 12.83
C PHE A 251 28.83 -14.01 13.78
N ASP A 252 29.78 -13.16 13.38
CA ASP A 252 30.90 -12.76 14.24
C ASP A 252 30.37 -12.07 15.51
N PRO A 253 30.72 -12.55 16.72
CA PRO A 253 30.31 -11.93 17.97
C PRO A 253 30.66 -10.43 18.06
N GLU A 254 31.79 -10.00 17.53
CA GLU A 254 32.18 -8.58 17.54
C GLU A 254 31.24 -7.73 16.68
N HIS A 255 30.85 -8.26 15.52
CA HIS A 255 29.88 -7.61 14.64
C HIS A 255 28.49 -7.55 15.27
N VAL A 256 28.04 -8.62 15.95
CA VAL A 256 26.75 -8.61 16.67
C VAL A 256 26.73 -7.54 17.76
N VAL A 257 27.83 -7.36 18.49
CA VAL A 257 27.97 -6.29 19.50
C VAL A 257 27.92 -4.92 18.84
N ALA A 258 28.69 -4.69 17.78
CA ALA A 258 28.71 -3.42 17.05
C ALA A 258 27.34 -3.07 16.45
N LEU A 259 26.61 -4.05 15.94
CA LEU A 259 25.24 -3.87 15.44
C LEU A 259 24.28 -3.53 16.58
N ALA A 260 24.41 -4.18 17.75
CA ALA A 260 23.58 -3.88 18.92
C ALA A 260 23.80 -2.46 19.45
N GLU A 261 25.02 -1.94 19.38
CA GLU A 261 25.32 -0.54 19.68
C GLU A 261 24.66 0.42 18.70
N LYS A 262 24.69 0.13 17.39
CA LYS A 262 23.99 0.93 16.38
C LYS A 262 22.49 0.97 16.61
N VAL A 263 21.88 -0.19 16.92
CA VAL A 263 20.45 -0.28 17.25
C VAL A 263 20.13 0.51 18.52
N ASN A 264 20.97 0.46 19.56
CA ASN A 264 20.76 1.27 20.76
C ASN A 264 20.71 2.77 20.40
N VAL A 265 21.68 3.27 19.64
CA VAL A 265 21.72 4.68 19.24
C VAL A 265 20.50 5.07 18.39
N PHE A 266 20.06 4.19 17.49
CA PHE A 266 18.83 4.41 16.72
C PHE A 266 17.60 4.54 17.62
N LEU A 267 17.49 3.70 18.65
CA LEU A 267 16.39 3.72 19.61
C LEU A 267 16.47 4.89 20.59
N ASP A 268 17.67 5.33 20.97
CA ASP A 268 17.90 6.47 21.87
C ASP A 268 17.46 7.80 21.24
N ASN A 269 17.45 7.86 19.91
CA ASN A 269 16.85 8.96 19.14
C ASN A 269 15.31 8.86 19.03
N GLY A 270 14.69 7.90 19.72
CA GLY A 270 13.28 7.58 19.67
C GLY A 270 12.41 8.19 20.78
N SER A 271 11.11 7.95 20.69
CA SER A 271 10.16 8.30 21.75
C SER A 271 10.39 7.44 23.01
N LYS A 272 10.12 7.98 24.21
CA LYS A 272 10.22 7.22 25.47
C LYS A 272 9.25 6.04 25.45
N ILE A 273 9.77 4.85 25.17
CA ILE A 273 9.04 3.57 25.28
C ILE A 273 9.35 2.91 26.63
N ASN A 274 8.42 2.09 27.12
CA ASN A 274 8.66 1.34 28.36
C ASN A 274 9.79 0.31 28.17
N LYS A 275 10.39 -0.13 29.28
CA LYS A 275 11.61 -0.97 29.25
C LYS A 275 11.40 -2.32 28.55
N GLU A 276 10.25 -2.95 28.73
CA GLU A 276 9.94 -4.26 28.13
C GLU A 276 9.77 -4.15 26.61
N LEU A 277 8.96 -3.18 26.14
CA LEU A 277 8.79 -2.89 24.71
C LEU A 277 10.11 -2.48 24.05
N TYR A 278 10.98 -1.77 24.77
CA TYR A 278 12.32 -1.42 24.28
C TYR A 278 13.16 -2.66 23.98
N ILE A 279 13.20 -3.63 24.90
CA ILE A 279 13.99 -4.85 24.73
C ILE A 279 13.47 -5.65 23.54
N ASP A 280 12.16 -5.85 23.46
CA ASP A 280 11.56 -6.59 22.36
C ASP A 280 11.79 -5.89 21.02
N TYR A 281 11.63 -4.56 20.97
CA TYR A 281 11.86 -3.78 19.76
C TYR A 281 13.32 -3.85 19.31
N LYS A 282 14.26 -3.72 20.24
CA LYS A 282 15.70 -3.90 19.97
C LYS A 282 15.99 -5.28 19.38
N VAL A 283 15.47 -6.35 19.99
CA VAL A 283 15.68 -7.72 19.50
C VAL A 283 15.11 -7.88 18.09
N ARG A 284 13.93 -7.32 17.79
CA ARG A 284 13.37 -7.35 16.43
C ARG A 284 14.26 -6.61 15.44
N LEU A 285 14.71 -5.41 15.76
CA LEU A 285 15.60 -4.63 14.89
C LEU A 285 16.92 -5.36 14.60
N MET A 286 17.51 -6.00 15.62
CA MET A 286 18.70 -6.85 15.45
C MET A 286 18.44 -7.99 14.46
N LYS A 287 17.39 -8.78 14.69
CA LYS A 287 17.03 -9.90 13.81
C LYS A 287 16.82 -9.46 12.37
N ILE A 288 16.07 -8.37 12.21
CA ILE A 288 15.80 -7.80 10.91
C ILE A 288 17.10 -7.36 10.22
N ALA A 289 17.97 -6.61 10.91
CA ALA A 289 19.22 -6.13 10.32
C ALA A 289 20.12 -7.29 9.88
N MET A 290 20.28 -8.33 10.72
CA MET A 290 21.06 -9.52 10.37
C MET A 290 20.48 -10.28 9.17
N MET A 291 19.15 -10.34 9.03
CA MET A 291 18.52 -10.93 7.85
C MET A 291 18.77 -10.09 6.59
N VAL A 292 18.77 -8.76 6.71
CA VAL A 292 19.16 -7.88 5.60
C VAL A 292 20.58 -8.19 5.16
N GLU A 293 21.53 -8.19 6.10
CA GLU A 293 22.95 -8.48 5.82
C GLU A 293 23.15 -9.88 5.22
N THR A 294 22.32 -10.87 5.61
CA THR A 294 22.37 -12.23 5.04
C THR A 294 22.03 -12.25 3.55
N ILE A 295 21.07 -11.42 3.10
CA ILE A 295 20.66 -11.38 1.68
C ILE A 295 21.55 -10.42 0.88
N THR A 296 21.89 -9.26 1.45
CA THR A 296 22.64 -8.21 0.73
C THR A 296 24.14 -8.43 0.75
N ASP A 297 24.66 -9.22 1.70
CA ASP A 297 26.10 -9.36 1.98
C ASP A 297 26.79 -8.00 2.20
N CYS A 298 26.06 -7.06 2.81
CA CYS A 298 26.49 -5.70 3.09
C CYS A 298 26.03 -5.29 4.49
N GLN A 299 26.96 -4.85 5.34
CA GLN A 299 26.68 -4.48 6.74
C GLN A 299 26.17 -3.04 6.87
N TYR A 300 25.40 -2.77 7.92
CA TYR A 300 25.06 -1.39 8.27
C TYR A 300 26.28 -0.64 8.84
N ILE A 301 26.64 0.50 8.24
CA ILE A 301 27.79 1.33 8.65
C ILE A 301 27.39 2.46 9.61
N ASP A 302 26.11 2.84 9.65
CA ASP A 302 25.59 3.90 10.53
C ASP A 302 24.31 3.46 11.27
N THR A 303 23.69 4.41 11.97
CA THR A 303 22.53 4.20 12.85
C THR A 303 21.20 4.57 12.20
N ASN A 304 21.17 4.99 10.94
CA ASN A 304 19.93 5.45 10.28
C ASN A 304 19.10 4.30 9.71
N PHE A 305 19.68 3.11 9.54
CA PHE A 305 19.04 1.91 9.01
C PHE A 305 18.22 2.17 7.74
N ASN A 306 18.86 2.70 6.70
CA ASN A 306 18.31 2.83 5.36
C ASN A 306 19.29 2.27 4.30
N ASP A 307 18.96 2.41 3.02
CA ASP A 307 19.77 1.90 1.91
C ASP A 307 21.17 2.56 1.85
N LYS A 308 21.26 3.85 2.19
CA LYS A 308 22.52 4.59 2.28
C LYS A 308 23.34 4.23 3.52
N SER A 309 22.72 3.55 4.50
CA SER A 309 23.38 3.05 5.70
C SER A 309 24.11 1.73 5.45
N LEU A 310 23.99 1.10 4.28
CA LEU A 310 24.72 -0.11 3.94
C LEU A 310 26.14 0.23 3.45
N SER A 311 27.11 -0.65 3.75
CA SER A 311 28.52 -0.47 3.37
C SER A 311 28.74 -0.29 1.87
N ASP A 312 27.89 -0.91 1.06
CA ASP A 312 27.85 -0.76 -0.39
C ASP A 312 26.41 -0.98 -0.89
N ASN A 313 25.68 0.13 -1.10
CA ASN A 313 24.29 0.06 -1.54
C ASN A 313 24.14 -0.52 -2.96
N GLN A 314 25.13 -0.33 -3.82
CA GLN A 314 25.08 -0.87 -5.18
C GLN A 314 25.20 -2.40 -5.14
N LYS A 315 26.21 -2.93 -4.44
CA LYS A 315 26.37 -4.37 -4.23
C LYS A 315 25.17 -4.98 -3.51
N ALA A 316 24.65 -4.30 -2.49
CA ALA A 316 23.45 -4.74 -1.76
C ALA A 316 22.24 -4.88 -2.69
N ARG A 317 22.03 -3.92 -3.59
CA ARG A 317 20.96 -3.94 -4.59
C ARG A 317 21.15 -5.06 -5.61
N GLU A 318 22.38 -5.28 -6.07
CA GLU A 318 22.73 -6.38 -6.99
C GLU A 318 22.44 -7.74 -6.35
N ASN A 319 22.92 -7.97 -5.13
CA ASN A 319 22.70 -9.21 -4.38
C ASN A 319 21.23 -9.45 -4.05
N TRP A 320 20.51 -8.40 -3.68
CA TRP A 320 19.06 -8.44 -3.49
C TRP A 320 18.33 -8.93 -4.76
N ASN A 321 18.66 -8.35 -5.92
CA ASN A 321 18.04 -8.76 -7.18
C ASN A 321 18.36 -10.22 -7.55
N ILE A 322 19.59 -10.68 -7.31
CA ILE A 322 19.99 -12.08 -7.47
C ILE A 322 19.17 -12.98 -6.54
N TYR A 323 19.03 -12.59 -5.27
CA TYR A 323 18.25 -13.35 -4.29
C TYR A 323 16.78 -13.44 -4.69
N LEU A 324 16.16 -12.33 -5.12
CA LEU A 324 14.78 -12.30 -5.58
C LEU A 324 14.55 -13.22 -6.78
N ALA A 325 15.43 -13.16 -7.79
CA ALA A 325 15.31 -14.01 -8.97
C ALA A 325 15.45 -15.51 -8.65
N LYS A 326 16.30 -15.85 -7.68
CA LYS A 326 16.54 -17.23 -7.26
C LYS A 326 15.42 -17.79 -6.39
N ASN A 327 14.99 -17.04 -5.38
CA ASN A 327 14.10 -17.54 -4.33
C ASN A 327 12.64 -17.15 -4.54
N LYS A 328 12.36 -16.18 -5.42
CA LYS A 328 11.02 -15.69 -5.76
C LYS A 328 10.12 -15.44 -4.54
N PRO A 329 10.59 -14.75 -3.49
CA PRO A 329 9.77 -14.54 -2.30
C PRO A 329 8.56 -13.67 -2.61
N ASP A 330 7.52 -13.77 -1.77
CA ASP A 330 6.42 -12.81 -1.78
C ASP A 330 6.92 -11.42 -1.33
N ALA A 331 6.30 -10.37 -1.87
CA ALA A 331 6.73 -8.98 -1.70
C ALA A 331 5.97 -8.25 -0.58
N THR A 332 5.77 -6.94 -0.76
CA THR A 332 4.87 -6.12 0.07
C THR A 332 3.42 -6.62 -0.06
N PRO A 333 2.56 -6.44 0.97
CA PRO A 333 1.13 -6.63 0.86
C PRO A 333 0.55 -5.97 -0.41
N CYS A 334 -0.39 -6.62 -1.08
CA CYS A 334 -1.02 -6.10 -2.30
C CYS A 334 -2.34 -5.40 -1.98
N TYR A 335 -2.28 -4.30 -1.24
CA TYR A 335 -3.42 -3.78 -0.50
C TYR A 335 -4.61 -3.52 -1.41
N ASP A 336 -4.48 -2.60 -2.35
CA ASP A 336 -5.60 -2.12 -3.18
C ASP A 336 -5.98 -3.09 -4.29
N LEU A 337 -5.08 -4.01 -4.66
CA LEU A 337 -5.41 -5.10 -5.59
C LEU A 337 -6.49 -6.04 -5.01
N LEU A 338 -6.69 -6.07 -3.68
CA LEU A 338 -7.78 -6.86 -3.10
C LEU A 338 -9.17 -6.33 -3.46
N ALA A 339 -9.30 -5.08 -3.90
CA ALA A 339 -10.54 -4.59 -4.49
C ALA A 339 -10.89 -5.37 -5.78
N ALA A 340 -9.91 -5.84 -6.54
CA ALA A 340 -10.13 -6.71 -7.69
C ALA A 340 -10.72 -8.07 -7.27
N VAL A 341 -10.25 -8.65 -6.17
CA VAL A 341 -10.81 -9.89 -5.60
C VAL A 341 -12.28 -9.68 -5.20
N ALA A 342 -12.61 -8.54 -4.58
CA ALA A 342 -13.99 -8.19 -4.24
C ALA A 342 -14.91 -8.10 -5.47
N ILE A 343 -14.38 -7.69 -6.62
CA ILE A 343 -15.13 -7.62 -7.88
C ILE A 343 -15.36 -9.02 -8.46
N VAL A 344 -14.31 -9.85 -8.58
CA VAL A 344 -14.37 -11.10 -9.36
C VAL A 344 -14.76 -12.33 -8.53
N SER A 345 -14.43 -12.35 -7.25
CA SER A 345 -14.62 -13.49 -6.36
C SER A 345 -14.81 -13.03 -4.91
N PRO A 346 -15.89 -12.31 -4.60
CA PRO A 346 -16.11 -11.73 -3.27
C PRO A 346 -16.08 -12.77 -2.14
N ASP A 347 -16.58 -13.98 -2.39
CA ASP A 347 -16.58 -15.08 -1.41
C ASP A 347 -15.18 -15.52 -0.99
N SER A 348 -14.16 -15.29 -1.82
CA SER A 348 -12.77 -15.63 -1.52
C SER A 348 -12.19 -14.78 -0.40
N LEU A 349 -12.71 -13.57 -0.17
CA LEU A 349 -12.27 -12.66 0.91
C LEU A 349 -12.55 -13.20 2.32
N ASN A 350 -13.33 -14.29 2.44
CA ASN A 350 -13.56 -14.96 3.72
C ASN A 350 -12.37 -15.84 4.17
N SER A 351 -11.35 -16.03 3.34
CA SER A 351 -10.14 -16.82 3.65
C SER A 351 -8.90 -16.21 3.01
N VAL A 352 -7.82 -16.15 3.80
CA VAL A 352 -6.51 -15.69 3.32
C VAL A 352 -5.98 -16.64 2.23
N GLU A 353 -6.14 -17.95 2.41
CA GLU A 353 -5.70 -18.97 1.47
C GLU A 353 -6.40 -18.83 0.12
N ARG A 354 -7.74 -18.76 0.12
CA ARG A 354 -8.52 -18.58 -1.11
C ARG A 354 -8.20 -17.27 -1.81
N THR A 355 -8.04 -16.19 -1.05
CA THR A 355 -7.68 -14.89 -1.63
C THR A 355 -6.30 -14.94 -2.29
N ARG A 356 -5.31 -15.62 -1.68
CA ARG A 356 -3.99 -15.83 -2.30
C ARG A 356 -4.08 -16.62 -3.60
N GLU A 357 -4.96 -17.61 -3.69
CA GLU A 357 -5.18 -18.37 -4.93
C GLU A 357 -5.74 -17.49 -6.05
N VAL A 358 -6.69 -16.61 -5.73
CA VAL A 358 -7.25 -15.65 -6.71
C VAL A 358 -6.16 -14.66 -7.16
N VAL A 359 -5.42 -14.06 -6.23
CA VAL A 359 -4.35 -13.10 -6.55
C VAL A 359 -3.23 -13.74 -7.38
N LYS A 360 -2.92 -15.03 -7.17
CA LYS A 360 -1.98 -15.77 -8.02
C LYS A 360 -2.46 -15.95 -9.47
N GLY A 361 -3.76 -15.87 -9.70
CA GLY A 361 -4.35 -15.95 -11.04
C GLY A 361 -4.47 -14.61 -11.76
N PHE A 362 -4.09 -13.49 -11.12
CA PHE A 362 -4.16 -12.14 -11.69
C PHE A 362 -2.97 -11.77 -12.58
#